data_AF-A0A951T8Z5-F1
#
_entry.id   AF-A0A951T8Z5-F1
#
_cell.length_a   1.000
_cell.length_b   1.000
_cell.length_c   1.000
_cell.angle_alpha   90.00
_cell.angle_beta   90.00
_cell.angle_gamma   90.00
#
_symmetry.space_group_name_H-M   'P 1'
#
loop_
_entity.id
_entity.type
_entity.pdbx_description
1 polymer ?
#
loop_
_entity_poly.entity_id
_entity_poly.type
_entity_poly.pdbx_seq_one_letter_code
_entity_poly.pdbx_strand_id
1 'polypeptide(L)'
;MQPTHRSNRILLPAQTWFVYLTLVIALTLSYIPTGRLPGVPDWVAVVLAFWCVREPMRVGMGTAFVFGILVDIGHGAAMGQFALAYVVLAYLATSVSRRVLWFPALQQALHVLPMLLLTQGIMVVVRLVGGGEFPG
;
A
#
# COMPACT_ATOMS: atom_id res chain seq x y z
N MET A 1 -44.37 -1.48 19.80
CA MET A 1 -43.66 -2.19 18.71
C MET A 1 -42.31 -1.52 18.50
N GLN A 2 -41.23 -2.08 19.02
CA GLN A 2 -39.87 -1.57 18.83
C GLN A 2 -39.21 -2.31 17.65
N PRO A 3 -38.73 -1.62 16.60
CA PRO A 3 -37.99 -2.26 15.53
C PRO A 3 -36.51 -1.85 15.61
N THR A 4 -35.63 -2.63 16.23
CA THR A 4 -34.17 -2.37 16.10
C THR A 4 -33.32 -3.62 16.30
N HIS A 5 -33.41 -4.60 15.39
CA HIS A 5 -32.26 -5.46 15.09
C HIS A 5 -31.23 -4.62 14.28
N ARG A 6 -30.58 -3.65 14.94
CA ARG A 6 -29.48 -2.90 14.33
C ARG A 6 -28.24 -3.80 14.38
N SER A 7 -28.01 -4.51 13.29
CA SER A 7 -26.85 -5.39 13.09
C SER A 7 -25.56 -4.63 13.37
N ASN A 8 -24.98 -4.84 14.56
CA ASN A 8 -23.74 -4.21 14.99
C ASN A 8 -22.50 -4.79 14.25
N ARG A 9 -22.70 -5.71 13.28
CA ARG A 9 -21.63 -6.30 12.46
C ARG A 9 -20.95 -5.29 11.53
N ILE A 10 -21.59 -4.16 11.24
CA ILE A 10 -21.06 -3.12 10.33
C ILE A 10 -19.97 -2.27 11.01
N LEU A 11 -19.86 -2.34 12.35
CA LEU A 11 -18.88 -1.59 13.15
C LEU A 11 -17.71 -2.45 13.65
N LEU A 12 -17.60 -3.71 13.24
CA LEU A 12 -16.50 -4.56 13.68
C LEU A 12 -15.22 -4.15 12.95
N PRO A 13 -14.14 -3.81 13.67
CA PRO A 13 -12.85 -3.49 13.07
C PRO A 13 -12.38 -4.67 12.22
N ALA A 14 -11.69 -4.39 11.11
CA ALA A 14 -11.25 -5.45 10.21
C ALA A 14 -10.37 -6.45 10.99
N GLN A 15 -10.66 -7.74 10.83
CA GLN A 15 -9.89 -8.77 11.51
C GLN A 15 -8.44 -8.72 11.01
N THR A 16 -7.48 -8.60 11.93
CA THR A 16 -6.07 -8.34 11.61
C THR A 16 -5.44 -9.46 10.76
N TRP A 17 -5.89 -10.71 10.91
CA TRP A 17 -5.44 -11.82 10.09
C TRP A 17 -5.82 -11.63 8.60
N PHE A 18 -6.98 -11.04 8.31
CA PHE A 18 -7.45 -10.79 6.95
C PHE A 18 -6.58 -9.75 6.24
N VAL A 19 -6.18 -8.70 6.98
CA VAL A 19 -5.24 -7.68 6.49
C VAL A 19 -3.93 -8.32 6.06
N TYR A 20 -3.29 -9.09 6.94
CA TYR A 20 -2.03 -9.76 6.63
C TYR A 20 -2.19 -10.78 5.49
N LEU A 21 -3.30 -11.51 5.44
CA LEU A 21 -3.59 -12.41 4.33
C LEU A 21 -3.63 -11.66 2.99
N THR A 22 -4.31 -10.52 2.91
CA THR A 22 -4.35 -9.73 1.67
C THR A 22 -2.97 -9.18 1.28
N LEU A 23 -2.13 -8.80 2.25
CA LEU A 23 -0.75 -8.37 1.99
C LEU A 23 0.14 -9.52 1.51
N VAL A 24 -0.03 -10.73 2.06
CA VAL A 24 0.68 -11.94 1.60
C VAL A 24 0.24 -12.34 0.19
N ILE A 25 -1.05 -12.20 -0.13
CA ILE A 25 -1.54 -12.40 -1.50
C ILE A 25 -0.91 -11.37 -2.45
N ALA A 26 -0.90 -10.08 -2.07
CA ALA A 26 -0.29 -9.03 -2.87
C ALA A 26 1.21 -9.28 -3.10
N LEU A 27 1.93 -9.74 -2.08
CA LEU A 27 3.34 -10.11 -2.16
C LEU A 27 3.55 -11.27 -3.14
N THR A 28 2.75 -12.33 -3.04
CA THR A 28 2.80 -13.46 -3.98
C THR A 28 2.53 -13.00 -5.41
N LEU A 29 1.53 -12.13 -5.59
CA LEU A 29 1.17 -11.58 -6.89
C LEU A 29 2.30 -10.73 -7.49
N SER A 30 3.06 -10.03 -6.64
CA SER A 30 4.23 -9.25 -7.06
C SER A 30 5.38 -10.13 -7.58
N TYR A 31 5.46 -11.40 -7.18
CA TYR A 31 6.49 -12.33 -7.67
C TYR A 31 6.10 -13.08 -8.93
N ILE A 32 4.82 -13.05 -9.32
CA ILE A 32 4.41 -13.61 -10.59
C ILE A 32 5.07 -12.76 -11.68
N PRO A 33 5.90 -13.35 -12.57
CA PRO A 33 6.55 -12.65 -13.66
C PRO A 33 5.49 -12.28 -14.69
N THR A 34 4.74 -11.24 -14.37
CA THR A 34 3.81 -10.56 -15.25
C THR A 34 4.72 -9.81 -16.20
N GLY A 35 5.04 -10.43 -17.36
CA GLY A 35 6.05 -9.94 -18.29
C GLY A 35 6.00 -8.43 -18.41
N ARG A 36 7.14 -7.75 -18.24
CA ARG A 36 7.36 -6.30 -18.05
C ARG A 36 6.42 -5.43 -18.90
N LEU A 37 5.16 -5.32 -18.49
CA LEU A 37 4.16 -4.51 -19.14
C LEU A 37 4.26 -3.13 -18.50
N PRO A 38 4.62 -2.08 -19.27
CA PRO A 38 4.67 -0.73 -18.74
C PRO A 38 3.25 -0.34 -18.31
N GLY A 39 3.02 -0.23 -17.00
CA GLY A 39 1.73 0.16 -16.44
C GLY A 39 1.11 -0.80 -15.42
N VAL A 40 1.75 -1.93 -15.09
CA VAL A 40 1.27 -2.77 -13.97
C VAL A 40 1.57 -2.05 -12.65
N PRO A 41 0.54 -1.67 -11.86
CA PRO A 41 0.76 -1.03 -10.57
C PRO A 41 1.34 -2.04 -9.58
N ASP A 42 2.18 -1.54 -8.67
CA ASP A 42 2.72 -2.34 -7.57
C ASP A 42 1.58 -2.79 -6.63
N TRP A 43 1.30 -4.10 -6.64
CA TRP A 43 0.21 -4.70 -5.88
C TRP A 43 0.39 -4.53 -4.36
N VAL A 44 1.62 -4.61 -3.86
CA VAL A 44 1.92 -4.47 -2.43
C VAL A 44 1.70 -3.01 -2.02
N ALA A 45 2.16 -2.06 -2.83
CA ALA A 45 1.91 -0.64 -2.59
C ALA A 45 0.42 -0.30 -2.57
N VAL A 46 -0.37 -0.81 -3.52
CA VAL A 46 -1.83 -0.58 -3.58
C VAL A 46 -2.53 -1.11 -2.33
N VAL A 47 -2.23 -2.36 -1.94
CA VAL A 47 -2.86 -2.98 -0.76
C VAL A 47 -2.41 -2.30 0.54
N LEU A 48 -1.14 -1.91 0.65
CA LEU A 48 -0.64 -1.12 1.78
C LEU A 48 -1.34 0.23 1.88
N ALA A 49 -1.43 0.98 0.78
CA ALA A 49 -2.11 2.28 0.76
C ALA A 49 -3.58 2.15 1.19
N PHE A 50 -4.28 1.14 0.67
CA PHE A 50 -5.65 0.85 1.04
C PHE A 50 -5.82 0.63 2.55
N TRP A 51 -4.99 -0.25 3.15
CA TRP A 51 -5.08 -0.54 4.57
C TRP A 51 -4.61 0.61 5.46
N CYS A 52 -3.60 1.38 5.05
CA CYS A 52 -3.16 2.58 5.76
C CYS A 52 -4.25 3.65 5.80
N VAL A 53 -5.05 3.78 4.75
CA VAL A 53 -6.20 4.70 4.72
C VAL A 53 -7.37 4.17 5.56
N ARG A 54 -7.69 2.87 5.43
CA ARG A 54 -8.87 2.29 6.05
C ARG A 54 -8.71 1.99 7.54
N GLU A 55 -7.52 1.57 7.96
CA GLU A 55 -7.25 1.18 9.34
C GLU A 55 -5.82 1.63 9.81
N PRO A 56 -5.59 2.95 9.92
CA PRO A 56 -4.27 3.53 10.20
C PRO A 56 -3.66 3.13 11.55
N MET A 57 -4.48 2.65 12.49
CA MET A 57 -4.00 2.19 13.80
C MET A 57 -3.39 0.77 13.77
N ARG A 58 -3.67 -0.02 12.73
CA ARG A 58 -3.19 -1.41 12.60
C ARG A 58 -2.10 -1.57 11.56
N VAL A 59 -2.23 -0.85 10.44
CA VAL A 59 -1.25 -0.86 9.34
C VAL A 59 -0.63 0.53 9.25
N GLY A 60 0.69 0.57 9.34
CA GLY A 60 1.46 1.81 9.34
C GLY A 60 2.88 1.59 8.81
N MET A 61 3.81 2.44 9.25
CA MET A 61 5.19 2.41 8.75
C MET A 61 5.89 1.07 9.01
N GLY A 62 5.69 0.47 10.19
CA GLY A 62 6.37 -0.78 10.56
C GLY A 62 5.98 -1.96 9.65
N THR A 63 4.69 -2.12 9.36
CA THR A 63 4.20 -3.14 8.42
C THR A 63 4.71 -2.87 7.01
N ALA A 64 4.72 -1.61 6.58
CA ALA A 64 5.20 -1.20 5.26
C ALA A 64 6.70 -1.47 5.08
N PHE A 65 7.51 -1.23 6.13
CA PHE A 65 8.94 -1.52 6.15
C PHE A 65 9.23 -3.02 6.02
N VAL A 66 8.55 -3.86 6.82
CA VAL A 66 8.73 -5.32 6.77
C VAL A 66 8.36 -5.87 5.40
N PHE A 67 7.21 -5.48 4.84
CA PHE A 67 6.81 -5.92 3.50
C PHE A 67 7.74 -5.38 2.41
N GLY A 68 8.24 -4.15 2.53
CA GLY A 68 9.20 -3.61 1.58
C GLY A 68 10.54 -4.36 1.59
N ILE A 69 11.04 -4.77 2.77
CA ILE A 69 12.21 -5.66 2.86
C ILE A 69 11.94 -7.00 2.19
N LEU A 70 10.75 -7.58 2.39
CA LEU A 70 10.40 -8.84 1.73
C LEU A 70 10.45 -8.69 0.20
N VAL A 71 9.88 -7.60 -0.32
CA VAL A 71 9.91 -7.28 -1.77
C VAL A 71 11.35 -7.07 -2.26
N ASP A 72 12.18 -6.33 -1.51
CA ASP A 72 13.60 -6.11 -1.83
C ASP A 72 14.33 -7.45 -2.00
N ILE A 73 14.10 -8.42 -1.08
CA ILE A 73 14.72 -9.75 -1.11
C ILE A 73 14.31 -10.52 -2.37
N GLY A 74 13.02 -10.55 -2.70
CA GLY A 74 12.56 -11.38 -3.82
C GLY A 74 12.79 -10.78 -5.20
N HIS A 75 12.90 -9.45 -5.33
CA HIS A 75 13.29 -8.80 -6.58
C HIS A 75 14.81 -8.70 -6.77
N GLY A 76 15.61 -9.01 -5.74
CA GLY A 76 17.05 -8.77 -5.76
C GLY A 76 17.41 -7.29 -5.88
N ALA A 77 16.51 -6.40 -5.43
CA ALA A 77 16.74 -4.96 -5.47
C ALA A 77 17.75 -4.55 -4.39
N ALA A 78 18.28 -3.32 -4.51
CA ALA A 78 19.10 -2.75 -3.45
C ALA A 78 18.31 -2.77 -2.13
N MET A 79 18.87 -3.41 -1.09
CA MET A 79 18.22 -3.53 0.22
C MET A 79 17.77 -2.15 0.70
N GLY A 80 16.46 -1.97 0.84
CA GLY A 80 15.85 -0.75 1.33
C GLY A 80 15.15 0.11 0.27
N GLN A 81 15.21 -0.21 -1.03
CA GLN A 81 14.52 0.62 -2.03
C GLN A 81 13.00 0.56 -1.85
N PHE A 82 12.44 -0.64 -1.82
CA PHE A 82 11.00 -0.84 -1.60
C PHE A 82 10.63 -0.53 -0.14
N ALA A 83 11.49 -0.87 0.82
CA ALA A 83 11.25 -0.53 2.22
C ALA A 83 11.07 0.97 2.46
N LEU A 84 11.94 1.82 1.89
CA LEU A 84 11.87 3.26 2.07
C LEU A 84 10.66 3.86 1.34
N ALA A 85 10.40 3.42 0.11
CA ALA A 85 9.24 3.86 -0.67
C ALA A 85 7.91 3.55 0.05
N TYR A 86 7.76 2.33 0.58
CA TYR A 86 6.54 1.92 1.26
C TYR A 86 6.36 2.61 2.62
N VAL A 87 7.43 2.89 3.36
CA VAL A 87 7.34 3.64 4.62
C VAL A 87 6.81 5.05 4.38
N VAL A 88 7.32 5.75 3.36
CA VAL A 88 6.84 7.09 3.00
C VAL A 88 5.38 7.04 2.53
N LEU A 89 5.03 6.04 1.69
CA LEU A 89 3.65 5.81 1.28
C LEU A 89 2.73 5.60 2.49
N ALA A 90 3.11 4.75 3.43
CA ALA A 90 2.33 4.45 4.63
C ALA A 90 2.18 5.70 5.52
N TYR A 91 3.23 6.51 5.67
CA TYR A 91 3.14 7.77 6.41
C TYR A 91 2.14 8.74 5.78
N LEU A 92 2.23 8.96 4.46
CA LEU A 92 1.31 9.84 3.75
C LEU A 92 -0.12 9.31 3.81
N ALA A 93 -0.32 8.02 3.52
CA ALA A 93 -1.63 7.39 3.56
C ALA A 93 -2.29 7.49 4.95
N THR A 94 -1.55 7.20 6.02
CA THR A 94 -2.05 7.35 7.40
C THR A 94 -2.32 8.81 7.77
N SER A 95 -1.51 9.77 7.30
CA SER A 95 -1.72 11.20 7.59
C SER A 95 -3.00 11.77 6.98
N VAL A 96 -3.36 11.34 5.76
CA VAL A 96 -4.57 11.81 5.05
C VAL A 96 -5.78 10.90 5.27
N SER A 97 -5.60 9.71 5.87
CA SER A 97 -6.65 8.70 6.16
C SER A 97 -7.95 9.32 6.70
N ARG A 98 -7.84 10.15 7.74
CA ARG A 98 -8.98 10.82 8.39
C ARG A 98 -9.76 11.75 7.46
N ARG A 99 -9.10 12.37 6.47
CA ARG A 99 -9.74 13.29 5.51
C ARG A 99 -10.33 12.53 4.32
N VAL A 100 -9.62 11.52 3.82
CA VAL A 100 -10.05 10.72 2.66
C VAL A 100 -11.34 9.95 2.95
N LEU A 101 -11.50 9.43 4.17
CA LEU A 101 -12.69 8.66 4.57
C LEU A 101 -14.00 9.47 4.54
N TRP A 102 -13.93 10.81 4.50
CA TRP A 102 -15.11 11.67 4.39
C TRP A 102 -15.64 11.81 2.95
N PHE A 103 -14.84 11.43 1.96
CA PHE A 103 -15.22 11.52 0.55
C PHE A 103 -15.83 10.19 0.03
N PRO A 104 -16.71 10.25 -0.98
CA PRO A 104 -17.22 9.07 -1.67
C PRO A 104 -16.10 8.25 -2.31
N ALA A 105 -16.31 6.94 -2.49
CA ALA A 105 -15.30 5.98 -2.94
C ALA A 105 -14.55 6.39 -4.23
N LEU A 106 -15.23 7.04 -5.17
CA LEU A 106 -14.59 7.52 -6.40
C LEU A 106 -13.56 8.64 -6.13
N GLN A 107 -13.87 9.56 -5.21
CA GLN A 107 -12.92 10.57 -4.76
C GLN A 107 -11.81 9.98 -3.89
N GLN A 108 -12.08 8.91 -3.13
CA GLN A 108 -11.02 8.18 -2.42
C GLN A 108 -9.99 7.60 -3.39
N ALA A 109 -10.46 6.95 -4.47
CA ALA A 109 -9.57 6.43 -5.52
C ALA A 109 -8.72 7.52 -6.18
N LEU A 110 -9.30 8.70 -6.44
CA LEU A 110 -8.58 9.87 -6.96
C LEU A 110 -7.46 10.35 -6.03
N HIS A 111 -7.61 10.22 -4.71
CA HIS A 111 -6.56 10.58 -3.74
C HIS A 111 -5.48 9.51 -3.60
N VAL A 112 -5.81 8.24 -3.83
CA VAL A 112 -4.83 7.13 -3.78
C VAL A 112 -3.90 7.19 -5.00
N LEU A 113 -4.40 7.62 -6.17
CA LEU A 113 -3.61 7.72 -7.41
C LEU A 113 -2.31 8.54 -7.27
N PRO A 114 -2.30 9.78 -6.74
CA PRO A 114 -1.07 10.53 -6.53
C PRO A 114 -0.15 9.91 -5.48
N MET A 115 -0.66 9.18 -4.49
CA MET A 115 0.17 8.45 -3.53
C MET A 115 0.93 7.30 -4.20
N LEU A 116 0.27 6.58 -5.13
CA LEU A 116 0.92 5.54 -5.93
C LEU A 116 1.96 6.12 -6.89
N LEU A 117 1.65 7.24 -7.55
CA LEU A 117 2.61 7.95 -8.39
C LEU A 117 3.83 8.43 -7.59
N LEU A 118 3.62 8.93 -6.38
CA LEU A 118 4.69 9.36 -5.48
C LEU A 118 5.58 8.17 -5.07
N THR A 119 4.99 7.01 -4.82
CA THR A 119 5.74 5.77 -4.53
C THR A 119 6.63 5.39 -5.72
N GLN A 120 6.09 5.45 -6.94
CA GLN A 120 6.90 5.24 -8.16
C GLN A 120 8.00 6.29 -8.31
N GLY A 121 7.70 7.56 -8.02
CA GLY A 121 8.69 8.64 -8.01
C GLY A 121 9.83 8.37 -7.03
N ILE A 122 9.52 7.93 -5.80
CA ILE A 122 10.54 7.56 -4.82
C ILE A 122 11.38 6.40 -5.33
N MET A 123 10.77 5.36 -5.91
CA MET A 123 11.51 4.23 -6.47
C MET A 123 12.47 4.67 -7.58
N VAL A 124 12.06 5.56 -8.48
CA VAL A 124 12.91 6.12 -9.54
C VAL A 124 14.05 6.95 -8.94
N VAL A 125 13.75 7.85 -7.99
CA VAL A 125 14.77 8.68 -7.33
C VAL A 125 15.79 7.82 -6.61
N VAL A 126 15.36 6.83 -5.82
CA VAL A 126 16.28 5.93 -5.11
C VAL A 126 17.12 5.13 -6.09
N ARG A 127 16.54 4.65 -7.19
CA ARG A 127 17.27 3.92 -8.22
C ARG A 127 18.32 4.79 -8.92
N LEU A 128 18.00 6.05 -9.23
CA LEU A 128 18.94 7.01 -9.82
C LEU A 128 20.08 7.36 -8.85
N VAL A 129 19.77 7.58 -7.58
CA VAL A 129 20.78 7.82 -6.53
C VAL A 129 21.67 6.59 -6.33
N GLY A 130 21.11 5.39 -6.46
CA GLY A 130 21.83 4.11 -6.44
C GLY A 130 22.67 3.83 -7.70
N GLY A 131 22.73 4.75 -8.66
CA GLY A 131 23.50 4.60 -9.90
C GLY A 131 22.82 3.75 -10.99
N GLY A 132 21.52 3.46 -10.85
CA GLY A 132 20.75 2.75 -11.86
C GLY A 132 20.31 3.64 -13.03
N GLU A 133 20.26 3.06 -14.23
CA GLU A 133 19.81 3.77 -15.44
C GLU A 133 18.35 4.22 -15.33
N PHE A 134 18.04 5.42 -15.83
CA PHE A 134 16.68 5.96 -15.86
C PHE A 134 15.78 4.99 -16.63
N PRO A 135 14.65 4.51 -16.05
CA PRO A 135 13.69 3.70 -16.78
C PRO A 135 12.88 4.62 -17.71
N GLY A 136 13.46 4.94 -18.87
CA GLY A 136 12.86 5.74 -19.93
C GLY A 136 13.41 5.32 -21.27
#